data_AF-A0A835DJI2-F1
#
_entry.id   AF-A0A835DJI2-F1
#
_cell.length_a   1.000
_cell.length_b   1.000
_cell.length_c   1.000
_cell.angle_alpha   90.00
_cell.angle_beta   90.00
_cell.angle_gamma   90.00
#
_symmetry.space_group_name_H-M   'P 1'
#
loop_
_entity.id
_entity.type
_entity.pdbx_description
1 polymer ?
#
loop_
_entity_poly.entity_id
_entity_poly.type
_entity_poly.pdbx_seq_one_letter_code
_entity_poly.pdbx_strand_id
1 'polypeptide(L)'
;MQIAVFKLEKGDQHECKKLLEDGKTSLDSMTDIDPSVYASYQWFSSQYHKSRQEFAEFYKSALLYLAYMSVESLSDTFKLDLAFDLSLSALLVDNIYNF
;
A
#
# COMPACT_ATOMS: atom_id res chain seq x y z
N MET A 1 -5.54 -6.92 -9.47
CA MET A 1 -4.71 -5.86 -8.86
C MET A 1 -3.86 -5.03 -9.84
N GLN A 2 -3.32 -5.60 -10.92
CA GLN A 2 -2.60 -4.81 -11.95
C GLN A 2 -3.47 -3.70 -12.57
N ILE A 3 -4.78 -3.91 -12.66
CA ILE A 3 -5.77 -2.92 -13.12
C ILE A 3 -5.82 -1.69 -12.20
N ALA A 4 -5.59 -1.85 -10.90
CA ALA A 4 -5.69 -0.79 -9.91
C ALA A 4 -4.47 0.15 -9.97
N VAL A 5 -3.27 -0.40 -10.18
CA VAL A 5 -2.05 0.37 -10.49
C VAL A 5 -2.22 1.13 -11.81
N PHE A 6 -2.77 0.49 -12.84
CA PHE A 6 -3.06 1.13 -14.12
C PHE A 6 -4.13 2.24 -14.03
N LYS A 7 -5.10 2.11 -13.11
CA LYS A 7 -6.08 3.17 -12.83
C LYS A 7 -5.50 4.33 -12.03
N LEU A 8 -4.51 4.06 -11.18
CA LEU A 8 -3.70 5.06 -10.50
C LEU A 8 -2.92 5.92 -11.52
N GLU A 9 -2.33 5.28 -12.54
CA GLU A 9 -1.66 5.99 -13.64
C GLU A 9 -2.61 6.83 -14.51
N LYS A 10 -3.90 6.47 -14.57
CA LYS A 10 -4.93 7.25 -15.25
C LYS A 10 -5.37 8.52 -14.50
N GLY A 11 -4.91 8.73 -13.27
CA GLY A 11 -5.21 9.95 -12.49
C GLY A 11 -6.64 10.02 -11.95
N ASP A 12 -7.41 8.92 -12.01
CA ASP A 12 -8.81 8.90 -11.58
C ASP A 12 -8.91 8.61 -10.06
N GLN A 13 -8.54 9.62 -9.27
CA GLN A 13 -8.45 9.53 -7.80
C GLN A 13 -9.78 9.20 -7.13
N HIS A 14 -10.90 9.63 -7.73
CA HIS A 14 -12.24 9.38 -7.20
C HIS A 14 -12.63 7.90 -7.32
N GLU A 15 -12.36 7.29 -8.48
CA GLU A 15 -12.62 5.88 -8.68
C GLU A 15 -11.69 5.00 -7.84
N CYS A 16 -10.42 5.38 -7.68
CA CYS A 16 -9.48 4.66 -6.81
C CYS A 16 -9.92 4.66 -5.34
N LYS A 17 -10.42 5.80 -4.84
CA LYS A 17 -10.97 5.89 -3.48
C LYS A 17 -12.18 4.98 -3.30
N LYS A 18 -13.10 4.98 -4.28
CA LYS A 18 -14.28 4.11 -4.22
C LYS A 18 -13.88 2.62 -4.20
N LEU A 19 -12.92 2.23 -5.03
CA LEU A 19 -12.38 0.87 -5.04
C LEU A 19 -11.68 0.48 -3.73
N LEU A 20 -11.01 1.43 -3.06
CA LEU A 20 -10.43 1.20 -1.73
C LEU A 20 -11.50 0.96 -0.65
N GLU A 21 -12.57 1.76 -0.65
CA GLU A 21 -13.67 1.61 0.31
C GLU A 21 -14.48 0.33 0.07
N ASP A 22 -14.82 0.03 -1.19
CA ASP A 22 -15.51 -1.19 -1.59
C ASP A 22 -14.64 -2.43 -1.27
N GLY A 23 -13.32 -2.33 -1.54
CA GLY A 23 -12.34 -3.35 -1.23
C GLY A 23 -12.24 -3.61 0.27
N LYS A 24 -12.19 -2.56 1.09
CA LYS A 24 -12.14 -2.66 2.56
C LYS A 24 -13.39 -3.32 3.12
N THR A 25 -14.57 -2.88 2.68
CA THR A 25 -15.86 -3.42 3.12
C THR A 25 -15.99 -4.90 2.76
N SER A 26 -15.53 -5.26 1.56
CA SER A 26 -15.51 -6.67 1.12
C SER A 26 -14.53 -7.49 1.96
N LEU A 27 -13.36 -6.92 2.29
CA LEU A 27 -12.35 -7.56 3.12
C LEU A 27 -12.87 -7.80 4.54
N ASP A 28 -13.44 -6.78 5.17
CA ASP A 28 -13.99 -6.85 6.52
C ASP A 28 -15.18 -7.81 6.63
N SER A 29 -15.88 -8.08 5.53
CA SER A 29 -17.03 -8.99 5.48
C SER A 29 -16.67 -10.47 5.41
N MET A 30 -15.42 -10.82 5.07
CA MET A 30 -14.98 -12.20 4.91
C MET A 30 -14.01 -12.57 6.04
N THR A 31 -14.36 -13.57 6.83
CA THR A 31 -13.62 -13.97 8.04
C THR A 31 -12.40 -14.85 7.76
N ASP A 32 -12.29 -15.42 6.56
CA ASP A 32 -11.27 -16.41 6.16
C ASP A 32 -10.57 -15.98 4.86
N ILE A 33 -10.04 -14.76 4.84
CA ILE A 33 -9.30 -14.24 3.69
C ILE A 33 -7.83 -14.60 3.80
N ASP A 34 -7.26 -15.08 2.69
CA ASP A 34 -5.84 -15.32 2.56
C ASP A 34 -5.01 -14.03 2.80
N PRO A 35 -3.96 -14.06 3.63
CA PRO A 35 -3.09 -12.91 3.91
C PRO A 35 -2.55 -12.21 2.65
N SER A 36 -2.39 -12.93 1.53
CA SER A 36 -1.97 -12.33 0.26
C SER A 36 -2.98 -11.33 -0.31
N VAL A 37 -4.28 -11.48 -0.03
CA VAL A 37 -5.31 -10.53 -0.45
C VAL A 37 -5.27 -9.28 0.44
N TYR A 38 -5.00 -9.44 1.74
CA TYR A 38 -4.72 -8.31 2.64
C TYR A 38 -3.47 -7.54 2.22
N ALA A 39 -2.38 -8.24 1.93
CA ALA A 39 -1.18 -7.64 1.36
C ALA A 39 -1.53 -6.85 0.09
N SER A 40 -2.26 -7.50 -0.81
CA SER A 40 -2.69 -6.89 -2.06
C SER A 40 -3.43 -5.56 -1.85
N TYR A 41 -4.41 -5.56 -0.95
CA TYR A 41 -5.15 -4.36 -0.57
C TYR A 41 -4.23 -3.26 0.00
N GLN A 42 -3.35 -3.61 0.93
CA GLN A 42 -2.43 -2.67 1.58
C GLN A 42 -1.43 -2.07 0.59
N TRP A 43 -0.97 -2.85 -0.40
CA TRP A 43 -0.13 -2.35 -1.50
C TRP A 43 -0.86 -1.33 -2.36
N PHE A 44 -2.13 -1.59 -2.72
CA PHE A 44 -2.90 -0.62 -3.49
C PHE A 44 -3.15 0.67 -2.69
N SER A 45 -3.45 0.53 -1.39
CA SER A 45 -3.61 1.66 -0.46
C SER A 45 -2.32 2.50 -0.39
N SER A 46 -1.16 1.86 -0.25
CA SER A 46 0.12 2.58 -0.23
C SER A 46 0.31 3.38 -1.52
N GLN A 47 0.18 2.75 -2.69
CA GLN A 47 0.36 3.44 -3.98
C GLN A 47 -0.62 4.62 -4.16
N TYR A 48 -1.85 4.49 -3.65
CA TYR A 48 -2.82 5.58 -3.63
C TYR A 48 -2.33 6.77 -2.79
N HIS A 49 -1.90 6.52 -1.55
CA HIS A 49 -1.39 7.57 -0.66
C HIS A 49 -0.09 8.18 -1.19
N LYS A 50 0.79 7.38 -1.82
CA LYS A 50 2.01 7.87 -2.51
C LYS A 50 1.65 8.90 -3.58
N SER A 51 0.63 8.61 -4.41
CA SER A 51 0.18 9.52 -5.47
C SER A 51 -0.40 10.84 -4.93
N ARG A 52 -0.98 10.82 -3.73
CA ARG A 52 -1.55 11.99 -3.06
C ARG A 52 -0.55 12.73 -2.17
N GLN A 53 0.72 12.29 -2.15
CA GLN A 53 1.77 12.82 -1.28
C GLN A 53 1.43 12.70 0.23
N GLU A 54 0.59 11.73 0.58
CA GLU A 54 0.21 11.42 1.97
C GLU A 54 1.22 10.39 2.54
N PHE A 55 2.46 10.82 2.75
CA PHE A 55 3.58 9.93 3.10
C PHE A 55 3.38 9.15 4.41
N ALA A 56 2.63 9.69 5.37
CA ALA A 56 2.34 9.03 6.65
C ALA A 56 1.46 7.77 6.45
N GLU A 57 0.39 7.90 5.67
CA GLU A 57 -0.52 6.80 5.37
C GLU A 57 0.10 5.81 4.37
N PHE A 58 0.94 6.30 3.44
CA PHE A 58 1.77 5.45 2.61
C PHE A 58 2.67 4.55 3.47
N TYR A 59 3.42 5.15 4.40
CA TYR A 59 4.35 4.42 5.26
C TYR A 59 3.64 3.33 6.07
N LYS A 60 2.51 3.68 6.70
CA LYS A 60 1.69 2.74 7.46
C LYS A 60 1.17 1.59 6.60
N SER A 61 0.60 1.89 5.43
CA SER A 61 0.06 0.87 4.51
C SER A 61 1.17 -0.03 3.96
N ALA A 62 2.34 0.54 3.64
CA ALA A 62 3.50 -0.22 3.16
C ALA A 62 4.09 -1.14 4.24
N LEU A 63 4.11 -0.73 5.51
CA LEU A 63 4.48 -1.62 6.62
C LEU A 63 3.48 -2.76 6.80
N LEU A 64 2.17 -2.48 6.71
CA LEU A 64 1.14 -3.53 6.77
C LEU A 64 1.29 -4.52 5.60
N TYR A 65 1.60 -4.04 4.40
CA TYR A 65 1.92 -4.90 3.27
C TYR A 65 3.07 -5.86 3.57
N LEU A 66 4.17 -5.35 4.14
CA LEU A 66 5.31 -6.17 4.56
C LEU A 66 4.97 -7.13 5.71
N ALA A 67 4.00 -6.80 6.57
CA ALA A 67 3.55 -7.70 7.62
C ALA A 67 2.79 -8.93 7.09
N TYR A 68 2.11 -8.80 5.94
CA TYR A 68 1.34 -9.87 5.32
C TYR A 68 2.09 -10.61 4.20
N MET A 69 3.28 -10.15 3.81
CA MET A 69 4.10 -10.79 2.77
C MET A 69 5.44 -11.30 3.28
N SER A 70 5.84 -12.46 2.74
CA SER A 70 7.21 -12.96 2.90
C SER A 70 8.13 -12.14 2.01
N VAL A 71 9.09 -11.43 2.61
CA VAL A 71 10.08 -10.61 1.90
C VAL A 71 10.93 -11.47 0.98
N GLU A 72 11.11 -12.75 1.30
CA GLU A 72 11.85 -13.73 0.51
C GLU A 72 11.21 -13.96 -0.87
N SER A 73 9.91 -13.73 -1.03
CA SER A 73 9.18 -13.85 -2.29
C SER A 73 9.33 -12.66 -3.24
N LEU A 74 9.87 -11.53 -2.75
CA LEU A 74 10.02 -10.29 -3.52
C LEU A 74 11.36 -10.28 -4.27
N SER A 75 11.39 -9.67 -5.46
CA SER A 75 12.64 -9.44 -6.18
C SER A 75 13.52 -8.43 -5.45
N ASP A 76 14.83 -8.58 -5.55
CA ASP A 76 15.77 -7.69 -4.86
C ASP A 76 15.67 -6.23 -5.36
N THR A 77 15.35 -6.04 -6.64
CA THR A 77 15.05 -4.72 -7.21
C THR A 77 13.87 -4.05 -6.51
N PHE A 78 12.78 -4.80 -6.33
CA PHE A 78 11.56 -4.28 -5.69
C PHE A 78 11.79 -3.99 -4.21
N LYS A 79 12.59 -4.81 -3.51
CA LYS A 79 12.97 -4.54 -2.11
C LYS A 79 13.74 -3.23 -1.99
N LEU A 80 14.68 -2.97 -2.90
CA LEU A 80 15.47 -1.74 -2.90
C LEU A 80 14.58 -0.51 -3.15
N ASP A 81 13.70 -0.57 -4.16
CA ASP A 81 12.78 0.52 -4.47
C ASP A 81 11.83 0.79 -3.30
N LEU A 82 11.27 -0.25 -2.69
CA LEU A 82 10.38 -0.14 -1.55
C LEU A 82 11.11 0.40 -0.30
N ALA A 83 12.33 -0.05 -0.04
CA ALA A 83 13.15 0.45 1.07
C ALA A 83 13.50 1.93 0.87
N PHE A 84 13.81 2.33 -0.36
CA PHE A 84 14.03 3.73 -0.71
C PHE A 84 12.79 4.58 -0.44
N ASP A 85 11.62 4.18 -0.95
CA ASP A 85 10.37 4.90 -0.74
C ASP A 85 9.97 4.97 0.74
N LEU A 86 10.14 3.88 1.49
CA LEU A 86 9.86 3.82 2.93
C LEU A 86 10.77 4.75 3.73
N SER A 87 12.07 4.74 3.44
CA SER A 87 13.04 5.61 4.12
C SER A 87 12.76 7.09 3.85
N LEU A 88 12.45 7.45 2.60
CA LEU A 88 12.06 8.81 2.24
C LEU A 88 10.77 9.23 2.95
N SER A 89 9.77 8.35 2.99
CA SER A 89 8.50 8.63 3.65
C SER A 89 8.66 8.78 5.15
N ALA A 90 9.50 7.97 5.79
CA ALA A 90 9.80 8.10 7.21
C ALA A 90 10.48 9.44 7.55
N LEU A 91 11.32 9.97 6.65
CA LEU A 91 11.98 11.27 6.82
C LEU A 91 11.04 12.47 6.59
N LEU A 92 10.06 12.33 5.70
CA LEU A 92 9.12 13.40 5.34
C LEU A 92 7.94 13.52 6.31
N VAL A 93 7.72 12.53 7.17
CA VAL A 93 6.58 12.50 8.09
C VAL A 93 7.02 13.00 9.45
N ASP A 94 6.52 14.16 9.85
CA ASP A 94 6.81 14.80 11.14
C ASP A 94 6.36 14.00 12.37
N ASN A 95 5.61 12.91 12.18
CA ASN A 95 4.92 12.17 13.25
C ASN A 95 5.38 10.70 13.40
N ILE A 96 6.49 10.29 12.77
CA ILE A 96 7.11 8.98 12.98
C ILE A 96 8.32 9.17 13.91
N TYR A 97 8.13 8.81 15.18
CA TYR A 97 9.18 8.89 16.21
C TYR A 97 9.85 7.54 16.50
N ASN A 98 9.48 6.49 15.76
CA ASN A 98 9.97 5.13 15.97
C ASN A 98 10.58 4.65 14.65
N PHE A 99 11.92 4.62 14.60
CA PHE A 99 12.74 4.26 13.45
C PHE A 99 13.39 2.90 13.66
#